data_AF-A0A1B7SHD3-F1
#
_entry.id   AF-A0A1B7SHD3-F1
#
_cell.length_a   1.000
_cell.length_b   1.000
_cell.length_c   1.000
_cell.angle_alpha   90.00
_cell.angle_beta   90.00
_cell.angle_gamma   90.00
#
_symmetry.space_group_name_H-M   'P 1'
#
loop_
_entity.id
_entity.type
_entity.pdbx_description
1 polymer ?
#
loop_
_entity_poly.entity_id
_entity_poly.type
_entity_poly.pdbx_seq_one_letter_code
_entity_poly.pdbx_strand_id
1 'polypeptide(L)'
;MTSSKLQFKIGKMKSINKAILFQLSKDLRALSKTGGAQFDRELMLTKVKIAKVVNDDKMIDLLEILVVDCEVLHSKLRQLLCKSDDESIVKLVRELIYVSSYVNIKEYKKLVSLLAHKYGKEFYEYALNHPDNPDIIHKCNDTNVDSLVEKYLQEICDCYQIDLRNEKQGSSTSDDKKADSTTENQDDLDDLRRRFNSLRK
;
A
#
# COMPACT_ATOMS: atom_id res chain seq x y z
N MET A 1 7.90 -21.01 3.02
CA MET A 1 7.84 -20.48 4.42
C MET A 1 7.80 -18.96 4.45
N THR A 2 8.83 -18.25 3.95
CA THR A 2 8.85 -16.77 3.94
C THR A 2 7.82 -16.18 2.99
N SER A 3 7.76 -16.65 1.73
CA SER A 3 6.74 -16.21 0.74
C SER A 3 5.30 -16.37 1.27
N SER A 4 4.93 -17.54 1.81
CA SER A 4 3.59 -17.77 2.38
C SER A 4 3.22 -16.79 3.50
N LYS A 5 4.18 -16.36 4.33
CA LYS A 5 3.94 -15.37 5.40
C LYS A 5 3.83 -13.95 4.88
N LEU A 6 4.58 -13.61 3.83
CA LEU A 6 4.42 -12.36 3.09
C LEU A 6 3.01 -12.29 2.48
N GLN A 7 2.59 -13.33 1.76
CA GLN A 7 1.24 -13.44 1.20
C GLN A 7 0.15 -13.34 2.26
N PHE A 8 0.31 -14.00 3.41
CA PHE A 8 -0.63 -13.88 4.53
C PHE A 8 -0.71 -12.43 5.06
N LYS A 9 0.43 -11.74 5.21
CA LYS A 9 0.48 -10.34 5.64
C LYS A 9 -0.20 -9.43 4.62
N ILE A 10 0.04 -9.62 3.32
CA ILE A 10 -0.62 -8.91 2.23
C ILE A 10 -2.13 -9.10 2.31
N GLY A 11 -2.60 -10.35 2.42
CA GLY A 11 -4.02 -10.66 2.53
C GLY A 11 -4.67 -9.98 3.74
N LYS A 12 -4.01 -10.03 4.91
CA LYS A 12 -4.48 -9.36 6.12
C LYS A 12 -4.57 -7.84 5.94
N MET A 13 -3.56 -7.21 5.35
CA MET A 13 -3.55 -5.76 5.10
C MET A 13 -4.67 -5.35 4.14
N LYS A 14 -4.83 -6.06 3.02
CA LYS A 14 -5.93 -5.83 2.07
C LYS A 14 -7.30 -5.91 2.75
N SER A 15 -7.53 -6.91 3.61
CA SER A 15 -8.78 -7.06 4.35
C SER A 15 -9.01 -5.92 5.36
N ILE A 16 -7.96 -5.46 6.04
CA ILE A 16 -8.05 -4.33 6.97
C ILE A 16 -8.33 -3.02 6.21
N ASN A 17 -7.63 -2.77 5.10
CA ASN A 17 -7.86 -1.59 4.26
C ASN A 17 -9.28 -1.55 3.73
N LYS A 18 -9.81 -2.69 3.27
CA LYS A 18 -11.21 -2.87 2.86
C LYS A 18 -12.18 -2.44 3.97
N ALA A 19 -11.95 -2.87 5.21
CA ALA A 19 -12.79 -2.48 6.35
C ALA A 19 -12.65 -0.98 6.71
N ILE A 20 -11.43 -0.43 6.65
CA ILE A 20 -11.16 0.99 6.94
C ILE A 20 -11.85 1.87 5.89
N LEU A 21 -11.72 1.56 4.60
CA LEU A 21 -12.34 2.32 3.51
C LEU A 21 -13.86 2.34 3.63
N PHE A 22 -14.47 1.21 3.99
CA PHE A 22 -15.91 1.15 4.26
C PHE A 22 -16.33 2.01 5.45
N GLN A 23 -15.50 2.10 6.50
CA GLN A 23 -15.77 3.00 7.61
C GLN A 23 -15.57 4.47 7.20
N LEU A 24 -14.58 4.77 6.37
CA LEU A 24 -14.31 6.11 5.88
C LEU A 24 -15.45 6.67 5.03
N SER A 25 -16.07 5.86 4.16
CA SER A 25 -17.22 6.31 3.39
C SER A 25 -18.42 6.66 4.29
N LYS A 26 -18.63 5.91 5.37
CA LYS A 26 -19.64 6.24 6.39
C LYS A 26 -19.31 7.52 7.16
N ASP A 27 -18.06 7.67 7.61
CA ASP A 27 -17.59 8.84 8.34
C ASP A 27 -17.73 10.11 7.47
N LEU A 28 -17.35 10.04 6.20
CA LEU A 28 -17.47 11.16 5.24
C LEU A 28 -18.93 11.53 4.95
N ARG A 29 -19.83 10.54 4.86
CA ARG A 29 -21.27 10.78 4.67
C ARG A 29 -21.95 11.37 5.92
N ALA A 30 -21.43 11.07 7.10
CA ALA A 30 -21.87 11.73 8.33
C ALA A 30 -21.33 13.17 8.38
N LEU A 31 -20.06 13.35 7.99
CA LEU A 31 -19.37 14.64 7.97
C LEU A 31 -20.04 15.64 7.02
N SER A 32 -20.53 15.22 5.85
CA SER A 32 -21.23 16.10 4.90
C SER A 32 -22.50 16.76 5.46
N LYS A 33 -23.04 16.24 6.58
CA LYS A 33 -24.21 16.79 7.27
C LYS A 33 -23.83 17.78 8.39
N THR A 34 -22.55 17.86 8.73
CA THR A 34 -22.01 18.68 9.82
C THR A 34 -21.33 19.92 9.23
N GLY A 35 -21.56 21.10 9.82
CA GLY A 35 -20.94 22.36 9.40
C GLY A 35 -20.08 23.02 10.48
N GLY A 36 -19.26 24.00 10.08
CA GLY A 36 -18.47 24.84 10.99
C GLY A 36 -17.15 24.21 11.44
N ALA A 37 -16.57 24.70 12.55
CA ALA A 37 -15.24 24.29 13.03
C ALA A 37 -15.11 22.79 13.37
N GLN A 38 -16.23 22.12 13.61
CA GLN A 38 -16.26 20.67 13.82
C GLN A 38 -15.95 19.90 12.52
N PHE A 39 -16.36 20.43 11.37
CA PHE A 39 -16.11 19.83 10.06
C PHE A 39 -14.61 19.75 9.76
N ASP A 40 -13.88 20.85 9.94
CA ASP A 40 -12.45 20.90 9.63
C ASP A 40 -11.63 19.90 10.46
N ARG A 41 -11.98 19.76 11.74
CA ARG A 41 -11.34 18.79 12.64
C ARG A 41 -11.60 17.36 12.21
N GLU A 42 -12.85 17.01 11.92
CA GLU A 42 -13.21 15.65 11.51
C GLU A 42 -12.66 15.31 10.12
N LEU A 43 -12.61 16.28 9.20
CA LEU A 43 -11.96 16.13 7.90
C LEU A 43 -10.46 15.84 8.05
N MET A 44 -9.76 16.57 8.93
CA MET A 44 -8.35 16.32 9.21
C MET A 44 -8.12 14.91 9.74
N LEU A 45 -8.93 14.46 10.69
CA LEU A 45 -8.85 13.09 11.22
C LEU A 45 -9.11 12.03 10.13
N THR A 46 -10.04 12.32 9.23
CA THR A 46 -10.35 11.45 8.09
C THR A 46 -9.19 11.38 7.10
N LYS A 47 -8.56 12.52 6.78
CA LYS A 47 -7.34 12.57 5.96
C LYS A 47 -6.20 11.74 6.56
N VAL A 48 -6.01 11.76 7.90
CA VAL A 48 -5.02 10.92 8.59
C VAL A 48 -5.31 9.43 8.40
N LYS A 49 -6.58 9.01 8.49
CA LYS A 49 -6.98 7.61 8.23
C LYS A 49 -6.75 7.23 6.77
N ILE A 50 -7.02 8.12 5.81
CA ILE A 50 -6.73 7.90 4.39
C ILE A 50 -5.21 7.78 4.16
N ALA A 51 -4.39 8.64 4.77
CA ALA A 51 -2.94 8.56 4.70
C ALA A 51 -2.40 7.20 5.17
N LYS A 52 -3.03 6.62 6.20
CA LYS A 52 -2.70 5.26 6.61
C LYS A 52 -3.02 4.23 5.52
N VAL A 53 -4.20 4.30 4.89
CA VAL A 53 -4.56 3.39 3.79
C VAL A 53 -3.60 3.53 2.61
N VAL A 54 -3.24 4.77 2.23
CA VAL A 54 -2.25 5.05 1.18
C VAL A 54 -0.91 4.38 1.50
N ASN A 55 -0.41 4.53 2.73
CA ASN A 55 0.84 3.89 3.16
C ASN A 55 0.74 2.36 3.21
N ASP A 56 -0.39 1.82 3.67
CA ASP A 56 -0.62 0.37 3.68
C ASP A 56 -0.67 -0.18 2.25
N ASP A 57 -1.24 0.53 1.29
CA ASP A 57 -1.25 0.18 -0.13
C ASP A 57 0.15 0.21 -0.75
N LYS A 58 0.97 1.24 -0.47
CA LYS A 58 2.38 1.28 -0.91
C LYS A 58 3.17 0.09 -0.35
N MET A 59 2.96 -0.24 0.93
CA MET A 59 3.59 -1.38 1.59
C MET A 59 3.12 -2.71 0.99
N ILE A 60 1.84 -2.85 0.63
CA ILE A 60 1.33 -4.02 -0.08
C ILE A 60 2.07 -4.20 -1.41
N ASP A 61 2.22 -3.14 -2.21
CA ASP A 61 2.93 -3.22 -3.49
C ASP A 61 4.38 -3.67 -3.32
N LEU A 62 5.08 -3.12 -2.31
CA LEU A 62 6.45 -3.53 -1.98
C LEU A 62 6.51 -5.01 -1.56
N LEU A 63 5.56 -5.48 -0.75
CA LEU A 63 5.50 -6.88 -0.33
C LEU A 63 5.18 -7.82 -1.50
N GLU A 64 4.40 -7.39 -2.49
CA GLU A 64 4.12 -8.18 -3.69
C GLU A 64 5.36 -8.38 -4.55
N ILE A 65 6.16 -7.32 -4.76
CA ILE A 65 7.48 -7.43 -5.40
C ILE A 65 8.35 -8.42 -4.63
N LEU A 66 8.38 -8.28 -3.30
CA LEU A 66 9.19 -9.12 -2.43
C LEU A 66 8.80 -10.61 -2.48
N VAL A 67 7.51 -10.92 -2.67
CA VAL A 67 7.04 -12.30 -2.88
C VAL A 67 7.65 -12.88 -4.15
N VAL A 68 7.63 -12.12 -5.25
CA VAL A 68 8.22 -12.54 -6.52
C VAL A 68 9.73 -12.76 -6.36
N ASP A 69 10.44 -11.84 -5.70
CA ASP A 69 11.88 -11.96 -5.47
C ASP A 69 12.23 -13.20 -4.63
N CYS A 70 11.43 -13.49 -3.60
CA CYS A 70 11.60 -14.71 -2.79
C CYS A 70 11.35 -15.98 -3.62
N GLU A 71 10.44 -15.96 -4.58
CA GLU A 71 10.17 -17.09 -5.48
C GLU A 71 11.32 -17.27 -6.47
N VAL A 72 11.84 -16.20 -7.06
CA VAL A 72 13.02 -16.24 -7.94
C VAL A 72 14.24 -16.75 -7.18
N LEU A 73 14.48 -16.26 -5.96
CA LEU A 73 15.59 -16.72 -5.12
C LEU A 73 15.45 -18.22 -4.81
N HIS A 74 14.22 -18.68 -4.53
CA HIS A 74 13.95 -20.08 -4.26
C HIS A 74 14.22 -20.95 -5.49
N SER A 75 13.79 -20.54 -6.68
CA SER A 75 14.09 -21.23 -7.95
C SER A 75 15.59 -21.33 -8.22
N LYS A 76 16.38 -20.36 -7.76
CA LYS A 76 17.84 -20.31 -7.90
C LYS A 76 18.60 -20.85 -6.68
N LEU A 77 17.94 -21.52 -5.73
CA LEU A 77 18.55 -21.93 -4.46
C LEU A 77 19.80 -22.80 -4.64
N ARG A 78 19.81 -23.73 -5.59
CA ARG A 78 20.98 -24.58 -5.85
C ARG A 78 22.19 -23.75 -6.26
N GLN A 79 21.98 -22.75 -7.13
CA GLN A 79 23.03 -21.86 -7.59
C GLN A 79 23.50 -20.94 -6.47
N LEU A 80 22.57 -20.42 -5.66
CA LEU A 80 22.87 -19.67 -4.45
C LEU A 80 23.74 -20.48 -3.45
N LEU A 81 23.64 -21.80 -3.41
CA LEU A 81 24.47 -22.61 -2.49
C LEU A 81 25.84 -22.96 -3.08
N CYS A 82 26.10 -22.69 -4.36
CA CYS A 82 27.40 -22.90 -4.99
C CYS A 82 28.35 -21.72 -4.71
N LYS A 83 29.67 -21.94 -4.88
CA LYS A 83 30.69 -20.90 -4.61
C LYS A 83 30.76 -19.79 -5.66
N SER A 84 30.19 -20.01 -6.85
CA SER A 84 30.13 -19.03 -7.93
C SER A 84 28.70 -18.55 -8.09
N ASP A 85 28.34 -17.49 -7.38
CA ASP A 85 27.07 -16.80 -7.62
C ASP A 85 27.21 -15.95 -8.89
N ASP A 86 26.26 -16.06 -9.80
CA ASP A 86 26.17 -15.14 -10.93
C ASP A 86 25.73 -13.75 -10.43
N GLU A 87 26.14 -12.70 -11.15
CA GLU A 87 25.77 -11.30 -10.86
C GLU A 87 24.25 -11.12 -10.67
N SER A 88 23.43 -11.91 -11.36
CA SER A 88 21.96 -11.87 -11.23
C SER A 88 21.46 -12.27 -9.84
N ILE A 89 22.13 -13.19 -9.15
CA ILE A 89 21.78 -13.60 -7.78
C ILE A 89 22.29 -12.56 -6.80
N VAL A 90 23.50 -12.06 -7.01
CA VAL A 90 24.08 -11.04 -6.12
C VAL A 90 23.20 -9.79 -6.09
N LYS A 91 22.73 -9.32 -7.25
CA LYS A 91 21.75 -8.23 -7.37
C LYS A 91 20.47 -8.50 -6.57
N LEU A 92 19.87 -9.67 -6.78
CA LEU A 92 18.66 -10.08 -6.06
C LEU A 92 18.87 -10.11 -4.55
N VAL A 93 20.01 -10.60 -4.08
CA VAL A 93 20.32 -10.64 -2.64
C VAL A 93 20.52 -9.23 -2.09
N ARG A 94 21.22 -8.34 -2.80
CA ARG A 94 21.38 -6.93 -2.38
C ARG A 94 20.04 -6.24 -2.23
N GLU A 95 19.16 -6.43 -3.21
CA GLU A 95 17.79 -5.91 -3.21
C GLU A 95 16.98 -6.39 -2.01
N LEU A 96 17.03 -7.70 -1.71
CA LEU A 96 16.40 -8.26 -0.52
C LEU A 96 16.95 -7.63 0.78
N ILE A 97 18.28 -7.46 0.88
CA ILE A 97 18.89 -6.82 2.05
C ILE A 97 18.41 -5.37 2.18
N TYR A 98 18.38 -4.61 1.08
CA TYR A 98 17.92 -3.22 1.07
C TYR A 98 16.48 -3.08 1.61
N VAL A 99 15.56 -3.90 1.10
CA VAL A 99 14.13 -3.89 1.50
C VAL A 99 13.93 -4.25 2.99
N SER A 100 14.90 -4.93 3.62
CA SER A 100 14.81 -5.35 5.03
C SER A 100 14.69 -4.22 6.05
N SER A 101 15.17 -3.02 5.70
CA SER A 101 15.02 -1.82 6.52
C SER A 101 13.58 -1.31 6.58
N TYR A 102 12.78 -1.62 5.55
CA TYR A 102 11.41 -1.13 5.38
C TYR A 102 10.38 -2.18 5.82
N VAL A 103 10.70 -3.46 5.71
CA VAL A 103 9.77 -4.56 6.01
C VAL A 103 9.99 -5.14 7.40
N ASN A 104 8.99 -4.99 8.28
CA ASN A 104 9.05 -5.52 9.65
C ASN A 104 8.40 -6.92 9.78
N ILE A 105 8.97 -7.92 9.12
CA ILE A 105 8.50 -9.32 9.18
C ILE A 105 9.62 -10.21 9.73
N LYS A 106 9.34 -10.95 10.81
CA LYS A 106 10.35 -11.71 11.55
C LYS A 106 11.05 -12.75 10.68
N GLU A 107 10.29 -13.46 9.86
CA GLU A 107 10.81 -14.50 8.98
C GLU A 107 11.61 -13.94 7.81
N TYR A 108 11.25 -12.74 7.37
CA TYR A 108 12.04 -12.02 6.39
C TYR A 108 13.39 -11.60 6.97
N LYS A 109 13.39 -11.02 8.19
CA LYS A 109 14.62 -10.69 8.92
C LYS A 109 15.52 -11.91 9.15
N LYS A 110 14.94 -13.09 9.41
CA LYS A 110 15.69 -14.35 9.48
C LYS A 110 16.33 -14.72 8.14
N LEU A 111 15.61 -14.61 7.03
CA LEU A 111 16.16 -14.85 5.70
C LEU A 111 17.34 -13.91 5.41
N VAL A 112 17.18 -12.61 5.66
CA VAL A 112 18.22 -11.60 5.48
C VAL A 112 19.45 -11.89 6.35
N SER A 113 19.25 -12.32 7.60
CA SER A 113 20.34 -12.74 8.48
C SER A 113 21.12 -13.93 7.91
N LEU A 114 20.46 -14.93 7.34
CA LEU A 114 21.12 -16.07 6.70
C LEU A 114 21.93 -15.63 5.47
N LEU A 115 21.40 -14.71 4.67
CA LEU A 115 22.10 -14.13 3.52
C LEU A 115 23.33 -13.33 3.98
N ALA A 116 23.20 -12.51 5.01
CA ALA A 116 24.33 -11.77 5.59
C ALA A 116 25.41 -12.71 6.15
N HIS A 117 25.05 -13.84 6.75
CA HIS A 117 26.02 -14.85 7.18
C HIS A 117 26.77 -15.49 6.02
N LYS A 118 26.12 -15.69 4.86
CA LYS A 118 26.75 -16.25 3.67
C LYS A 118 27.71 -15.26 2.99
N TYR A 119 27.26 -14.02 2.78
CA TYR A 119 28.03 -13.01 2.01
C TYR A 119 28.94 -12.13 2.86
N GLY A 120 28.77 -12.15 4.19
CA GLY A 120 29.56 -11.36 5.12
C GLY A 120 28.96 -9.98 5.41
N LYS A 121 29.54 -9.32 6.42
CA LYS A 121 29.05 -8.04 6.96
C LYS A 121 29.24 -6.87 5.98
N GLU A 122 30.38 -6.83 5.29
CA GLU A 122 30.69 -5.77 4.32
C GLU A 122 29.68 -5.74 3.18
N PHE A 123 29.28 -6.93 2.70
CA PHE A 123 28.26 -7.06 1.68
C PHE A 123 26.89 -6.54 2.15
N TYR A 124 26.51 -6.85 3.40
CA TYR A 124 25.28 -6.37 3.99
C TYR A 124 25.25 -4.83 4.09
N GLU A 125 26.32 -4.22 4.60
CA GLU A 125 26.43 -2.76 4.70
C GLU A 125 26.45 -2.09 3.32
N TYR A 126 27.12 -2.72 2.34
CA TYR A 126 27.12 -2.24 0.97
C TYR A 126 25.72 -2.25 0.37
N ALA A 127 25.00 -3.36 0.50
CA ALA A 127 23.65 -3.56 -0.05
C ALA A 127 22.63 -2.57 0.53
N LEU A 128 22.76 -2.18 1.80
CA LEU A 128 21.88 -1.18 2.41
C LEU A 128 22.05 0.22 1.80
N ASN A 129 23.26 0.55 1.33
CA ASN A 129 23.59 1.88 0.82
C ASN A 129 23.55 1.98 -0.71
N HIS A 130 23.61 0.85 -1.42
CA HIS A 130 23.68 0.78 -2.88
C HIS A 130 22.58 -0.13 -3.46
N PRO A 131 21.30 0.30 -3.40
CA PRO A 131 20.22 -0.41 -4.06
C PRO A 131 20.35 -0.34 -5.59
N ASP A 132 20.12 -1.48 -6.25
CA ASP A 132 20.25 -1.59 -7.72
C ASP A 132 18.95 -1.28 -8.49
N ASN A 133 17.78 -1.51 -7.86
CA ASN A 133 16.50 -1.42 -8.54
C ASN A 133 15.80 -0.06 -8.31
N PRO A 134 15.69 0.80 -9.35
CA PRO A 134 15.09 2.12 -9.23
C PRO A 134 13.61 2.07 -8.80
N ASP A 135 12.87 1.03 -9.19
CA ASP A 135 11.46 0.89 -8.86
C ASP A 135 11.26 0.62 -7.36
N ILE A 136 12.12 -0.21 -6.77
CA ILE A 136 12.10 -0.47 -5.32
C ILE A 136 12.55 0.76 -4.55
N ILE A 137 13.59 1.45 -5.01
CA ILE A 137 14.06 2.70 -4.37
C ILE A 137 12.94 3.73 -4.34
N HIS A 138 12.25 3.91 -5.48
CA HIS A 138 11.12 4.82 -5.57
C HIS A 138 10.01 4.42 -4.59
N LYS A 139 9.60 3.14 -4.58
CA LYS A 139 8.54 2.65 -3.68
C LYS A 139 8.91 2.75 -2.19
N CYS A 140 10.18 2.59 -1.84
CA CYS A 140 10.68 2.70 -0.47
C CYS A 140 10.80 4.16 0.02
N ASN A 141 11.11 5.10 -0.87
CA ASN A 141 11.40 6.50 -0.50
C ASN A 141 10.29 7.50 -0.86
N ASP A 142 9.25 7.08 -1.59
CA ASP A 142 8.20 7.99 -2.08
C ASP A 142 7.46 8.71 -0.94
N THR A 143 7.77 10.00 -0.82
CA THR A 143 7.32 10.90 0.24
C THR A 143 6.05 11.67 -0.12
N ASN A 144 5.48 11.50 -1.33
CA ASN A 144 4.34 12.29 -1.79
C ASN A 144 3.01 11.74 -1.27
N VAL A 145 2.88 11.59 0.05
CA VAL A 145 1.69 11.05 0.70
C VAL A 145 0.54 12.06 0.63
N ASP A 146 0.80 13.35 0.81
CA ASP A 146 -0.25 14.37 0.92
C ASP A 146 -1.05 14.54 -0.38
N SER A 147 -0.39 14.62 -1.54
CA SER A 147 -1.10 14.69 -2.84
C SER A 147 -1.91 13.42 -3.12
N LEU A 148 -1.39 12.25 -2.75
CA LEU A 148 -2.12 10.98 -2.90
C LEU A 148 -3.33 10.91 -1.98
N VAL A 149 -3.24 11.44 -0.76
CA VAL A 149 -4.36 11.49 0.19
C VAL A 149 -5.53 12.30 -0.38
N GLU A 150 -5.25 13.42 -1.03
CA GLU A 150 -6.30 14.23 -1.67
C GLU A 150 -6.96 13.50 -2.84
N LYS A 151 -6.18 12.85 -3.69
CA LYS A 151 -6.73 12.02 -4.78
C LYS A 151 -7.56 10.86 -4.25
N TYR A 152 -7.09 10.18 -3.20
CA TYR A 152 -7.84 9.10 -2.57
C TYR A 152 -9.15 9.61 -1.96
N LEU A 153 -9.13 10.76 -1.29
CA LEU A 153 -10.33 11.39 -0.75
C LEU A 153 -11.34 11.70 -1.86
N GLN A 154 -10.88 12.29 -2.97
CA GLN A 154 -11.73 12.61 -4.11
C GLN A 154 -12.38 11.35 -4.70
N GLU A 155 -11.61 10.30 -4.94
CA GLU A 155 -12.15 9.04 -5.48
C GLU A 155 -13.16 8.38 -4.53
N ILE A 156 -12.96 8.45 -3.20
CA ILE A 156 -13.94 7.96 -2.23
C ILE A 156 -15.25 8.76 -2.35
N CYS A 157 -15.16 10.09 -2.45
CA CYS A 157 -16.32 10.95 -2.63
C CYS A 157 -17.05 10.65 -3.94
N ASP A 158 -16.32 10.47 -5.03
CA ASP A 158 -16.88 10.21 -6.36
C ASP A 158 -17.55 8.82 -6.44
N CYS A 159 -16.93 7.79 -5.86
CA CYS A 159 -17.51 6.44 -5.81
C CYS A 159 -18.79 6.40 -4.96
N TYR A 160 -18.80 7.06 -3.79
CA TYR A 160 -19.93 7.00 -2.85
C TYR A 160 -20.92 8.18 -2.97
N GLN A 161 -20.74 9.03 -3.99
CA GLN A 161 -21.53 10.23 -4.27
C GLN A 161 -21.69 11.14 -3.03
N ILE A 162 -20.56 11.48 -2.39
CA ILE A 162 -20.54 12.28 -1.16
C ILE A 162 -20.17 13.73 -1.48
N ASP A 163 -21.15 14.63 -1.36
CA ASP A 163 -20.96 16.08 -1.47
C ASP A 163 -20.41 16.65 -0.14
N LEU A 164 -19.07 16.72 0.02
CA LEU A 164 -18.43 17.21 1.27
C LEU A 164 -18.54 18.72 1.49
N ARG A 165 -18.67 19.46 0.41
CA ARG A 165 -18.84 20.91 0.41
C ARG A 165 -20.02 21.13 -0.51
N ASN A 166 -21.02 21.91 -0.11
CA ASN A 166 -22.12 22.31 -0.97
C ASN A 166 -21.62 23.21 -2.13
N GLU A 167 -20.71 22.72 -2.98
CA GLU A 167 -20.31 23.33 -4.24
C GLU A 167 -21.32 23.00 -5.35
N LYS A 168 -22.61 22.91 -4.99
CA LYS A 168 -23.71 23.12 -5.92
C LYS A 168 -24.26 24.53 -5.71
N GLN A 169 -23.44 25.53 -6.02
CA GLN A 169 -23.98 26.72 -6.68
C GLN A 169 -23.78 26.51 -8.19
N GLY A 170 -24.84 26.06 -8.87
CA GLY A 170 -24.98 26.26 -10.31
C GLY A 170 -24.83 25.04 -11.23
N SER A 171 -25.54 23.94 -10.98
CA SER A 171 -26.13 23.18 -12.10
C SER A 171 -27.32 22.37 -11.61
N SER A 172 -28.50 22.87 -11.94
CA SER A 172 -29.81 22.28 -11.71
C SER A 172 -29.91 20.90 -12.37
N THR A 173 -30.13 19.85 -11.60
CA THR A 173 -31.25 18.93 -11.83
C THR A 173 -31.49 18.10 -10.57
N SER A 174 -32.71 18.22 -10.07
CA SER A 174 -33.31 17.39 -9.04
C SER A 174 -33.25 15.92 -9.44
N ASP A 175 -32.93 15.04 -8.50
CA ASP A 175 -33.63 13.77 -8.32
C ASP A 175 -33.27 13.18 -6.95
N ASP A 176 -34.18 13.39 -6.00
CA ASP A 176 -34.26 12.63 -4.76
C ASP A 176 -34.47 11.16 -5.09
N LYS A 177 -33.40 10.36 -5.07
CA LYS A 177 -33.50 8.91 -4.89
C LYS A 177 -33.00 8.52 -3.51
N LYS A 178 -33.95 8.30 -2.60
CA LYS A 178 -33.79 7.38 -1.48
C LYS A 178 -33.33 6.03 -2.03
N ALA A 179 -32.06 5.68 -1.84
CA ALA A 179 -31.55 4.33 -2.05
C ALA A 179 -31.29 3.70 -0.69
N ASP A 180 -32.21 2.82 -0.31
CA ASP A 180 -32.01 1.76 0.66
C ASP A 180 -31.16 0.68 -0.03
N SER A 181 -29.88 0.54 0.35
CA SER A 181 -28.97 -0.39 -0.32
C SER A 181 -28.00 -1.07 0.65
N THR A 182 -28.46 -2.18 1.21
CA THR A 182 -27.58 -3.07 1.98
C THR A 182 -26.68 -3.94 1.06
N THR A 183 -26.92 -3.93 -0.26
CA THR A 183 -26.22 -4.76 -1.26
C THR A 183 -25.20 -4.01 -2.13
N GLU A 184 -25.20 -2.67 -2.15
CA GLU A 184 -24.31 -1.85 -3.03
C GLU A 184 -22.86 -1.76 -2.53
N ASN A 185 -22.61 -2.11 -1.27
CA ASN A 185 -21.33 -1.79 -0.61
C ASN A 185 -20.10 -2.56 -1.12
N GLN A 186 -20.29 -3.70 -1.79
CA GLN A 186 -19.19 -4.58 -2.18
C GLN A 186 -18.65 -4.25 -3.58
N ASP A 187 -19.54 -3.90 -4.51
CA ASP A 187 -19.20 -3.51 -5.88
C ASP A 187 -18.50 -2.14 -5.91
N ASP A 188 -19.03 -1.15 -5.16
CA ASP A 188 -18.43 0.18 -5.03
C ASP A 188 -16.98 0.12 -4.52
N LEU A 189 -16.71 -0.82 -3.61
CA LEU A 189 -15.39 -0.95 -3.01
C LEU A 189 -14.37 -1.62 -3.92
N ASP A 190 -14.82 -2.59 -4.74
CA ASP A 190 -13.97 -3.23 -5.73
C ASP A 190 -13.65 -2.27 -6.88
N ASP A 191 -14.58 -1.40 -7.26
CA ASP A 191 -14.34 -0.29 -8.20
C ASP A 191 -13.39 0.75 -7.63
N LEU A 192 -13.60 1.20 -6.39
CA LEU A 192 -12.69 2.13 -5.72
C LEU A 192 -11.25 1.60 -5.68
N ARG A 193 -11.10 0.31 -5.40
CA ARG A 193 -9.79 -0.36 -5.42
C ARG A 193 -9.14 -0.32 -6.80
N ARG A 194 -9.92 -0.50 -7.89
CA ARG A 194 -9.40 -0.39 -9.27
C ARG A 194 -8.91 1.03 -9.57
N ARG A 195 -9.64 2.05 -9.11
CA ARG A 195 -9.25 3.46 -9.27
C ARG A 195 -7.98 3.78 -8.50
N PHE A 196 -7.87 3.34 -7.24
CA PHE A 196 -6.64 3.46 -6.45
C PHE A 196 -5.44 2.76 -7.07
N ASN A 197 -5.62 1.60 -7.68
CA ASN A 197 -4.52 0.95 -8.43
C ASN A 197 -4.04 1.80 -9.61
N SER A 198 -4.92 2.61 -10.20
CA SER A 198 -4.59 3.45 -11.36
C SER A 198 -3.87 4.74 -10.95
N LEU A 199 -4.12 5.25 -9.74
CA LEU A 199 -3.43 6.44 -9.19
C LEU A 199 -1.97 6.20 -8.79
N ARG A 200 -1.57 4.93 -8.68
CA ARG A 200 -0.26 4.48 -8.19
C ARG A 200 0.71 4.04 -9.30
N LYS A 201 0.22 3.99 -10.55
CA LYS A 201 1.03 3.72 -11.75
C LYS A 201 1.60 5.03 -12.29
#